data_AF-A0AAT9LVP2-F1
#
_entry.id   AF-A0AAT9LVP2-F1
#
_cell.length_a   1.000
_cell.length_b   1.000
_cell.length_c   1.000
_cell.angle_alpha   90.00
_cell.angle_beta   90.00
_cell.angle_gamma   90.00
#
_symmetry.space_group_name_H-M   'P 1'
#
loop_
_entity.id
_entity.type
_entity.pdbx_description
1 polymer ?
#
loop_
_entity_poly.entity_id
_entity_poly.type
_entity_poly.pdbx_seq_one_letter_code
_entity_poly.pdbx_strand_id
1 'polypeptide(L)'
;MSIPPGLLARRTSELPRQLWHLGGLMSVRVTAGDTDGALSVVEQRARRGYATPPHVHSREDETLVVLDGELEYTVGERSGVLRAGESAFLPRHQAHRFEVISERAHYLMLITPGGFEEMFQVVSSPAAEERLPSAEDVQTHTDPAVMAAESAFRGATVFRDDPAERARHLHLLATSVGTADSYRYLAHLVAGPTPVPADVIDGLVVAAQRIPDDPGHARALILLGILAESRAEAVSPRIPEILASLGPSLPATVALALAYLGAHFREHSAALLDLLRDLPPEDFQRLERCLATVSPDLIGRSWPTPALWELSAEEQETDRQWRESGAWDAATVQAIWDAETTAILAFMGARADHYVERNARV
;
A
#
# COMPACT_ATOMS: atom_id res chain seq x y z
N MET A 1 50.61 9.20 -6.04
CA MET A 1 50.25 10.45 -5.33
C MET A 1 49.31 10.06 -4.20
N SER A 2 49.66 10.31 -2.93
CA SER A 2 48.81 9.96 -1.79
C SER A 2 47.71 11.03 -1.65
N ILE A 3 46.45 10.59 -1.51
CA ILE A 3 45.31 11.48 -1.30
C ILE A 3 45.43 12.09 0.12
N PRO A 4 45.25 13.41 0.29
CA PRO A 4 45.37 14.05 1.60
C PRO A 4 44.40 13.48 2.64
N PRO A 5 44.78 13.42 3.92
CA PRO A 5 43.87 13.08 5.01
C PRO A 5 42.65 14.01 5.02
N GLY A 6 41.44 13.44 5.01
CA GLY A 6 40.17 14.20 4.95
C GLY A 6 39.56 14.37 3.56
N LEU A 7 40.28 14.02 2.49
CA LEU A 7 39.77 13.94 1.11
C LEU A 7 39.32 12.52 0.71
N LEU A 8 39.70 11.52 1.50
CA LEU A 8 39.14 10.17 1.40
C LEU A 8 37.80 10.14 2.15
N ALA A 9 36.78 9.57 1.52
CA ALA A 9 35.53 9.16 2.17
C ALA A 9 35.84 8.55 3.55
N ARG A 10 35.37 9.19 4.62
CA ARG A 10 35.57 8.76 6.00
C ARG A 10 34.78 7.47 6.22
N ARG A 11 35.41 6.40 6.71
CA ARG A 11 34.65 5.26 7.27
C ARG A 11 33.88 5.73 8.51
N THR A 12 32.67 6.24 8.32
CA THR A 12 31.73 6.67 9.38
C THR A 12 30.71 5.60 9.70
N SER A 13 30.56 4.59 8.83
CA SER A 13 29.63 3.46 8.97
C SER A 13 30.38 2.15 9.17
N GLU A 14 29.91 1.33 10.11
CA GLU A 14 30.39 -0.04 10.34
C GLU A 14 29.84 -1.05 9.31
N LEU A 15 28.91 -0.63 8.45
CA LEU A 15 28.28 -1.50 7.46
C LEU A 15 29.26 -1.90 6.34
N PRO A 16 29.13 -3.13 5.80
CA PRO A 16 29.99 -3.62 4.73
C PRO A 16 29.87 -2.75 3.47
N ARG A 17 30.99 -2.42 2.86
CA ARG A 17 31.03 -1.61 1.61
C ARG A 17 31.28 -2.45 0.35
N GLN A 18 31.62 -3.74 0.50
CA GLN A 18 31.78 -4.68 -0.59
C GLN A 18 30.73 -5.77 -0.43
N LEU A 19 29.87 -5.94 -1.42
CA LEU A 19 28.65 -6.72 -1.30
C LEU A 19 28.44 -7.58 -2.55
N TRP A 20 27.94 -8.80 -2.35
CA TRP A 20 27.29 -9.57 -3.38
C TRP A 20 25.79 -9.34 -3.30
N HIS A 21 25.25 -8.64 -4.30
CA HIS A 21 23.85 -8.22 -4.37
C HIS A 21 23.26 -8.67 -5.70
N LEU A 22 22.16 -9.43 -5.69
CA LEU A 22 21.47 -9.94 -6.89
C LEU A 22 22.40 -10.58 -7.93
N GLY A 23 23.44 -11.29 -7.49
CA GLY A 23 24.44 -11.90 -8.39
C GLY A 23 25.47 -10.94 -9.01
N GLY A 24 25.43 -9.65 -8.66
CA GLY A 24 26.46 -8.65 -8.98
C GLY A 24 27.46 -8.44 -7.83
N LEU A 25 28.57 -7.78 -8.14
CA LEU A 25 29.52 -7.23 -7.16
C LEU A 25 29.28 -5.74 -7.03
N MET A 26 28.87 -5.33 -5.84
CA MET A 26 28.55 -3.95 -5.47
C MET A 26 29.58 -3.40 -4.50
N SER A 27 30.10 -2.21 -4.80
CA SER A 27 31.05 -1.47 -3.96
C SER A 27 30.47 -0.10 -3.58
N VAL A 28 30.12 0.11 -2.32
CA VAL A 28 29.73 1.43 -1.81
C VAL A 28 30.99 2.29 -1.65
N ARG A 29 31.24 3.19 -2.60
CA ARG A 29 32.44 4.03 -2.66
C ARG A 29 32.35 5.25 -1.76
N VAL A 30 31.18 5.88 -1.72
CA VAL A 30 30.88 7.08 -0.91
C VAL A 30 29.51 6.87 -0.27
N THR A 31 29.40 6.97 1.06
CA THR A 31 28.12 6.88 1.79
C THR A 31 27.52 8.26 2.03
N ALA A 32 26.26 8.33 2.45
CA ALA A 32 25.64 9.55 2.92
C ALA A 32 26.42 10.19 4.07
N GLY A 33 26.94 9.37 4.99
CA GLY A 33 27.81 9.83 6.08
C GLY A 33 29.15 10.41 5.65
N ASP A 34 29.58 10.18 4.39
CA ASP A 34 30.78 10.81 3.81
C ASP A 34 30.51 12.23 3.30
N THR A 35 29.24 12.56 3.04
CA THR A 35 28.83 13.73 2.26
C THR A 35 27.80 14.60 2.99
N ASP A 36 27.63 14.39 4.30
CA ASP A 36 26.56 15.00 5.11
C ASP A 36 25.17 14.83 4.48
N GLY A 37 24.93 13.65 3.89
CA GLY A 37 23.68 13.28 3.24
C GLY A 37 23.50 13.80 1.81
N ALA A 38 24.47 14.54 1.26
CA ALA A 38 24.32 15.17 -0.06
C ALA A 38 24.21 14.14 -1.20
N LEU A 39 25.01 13.07 -1.16
CA LEU A 39 25.00 12.00 -2.17
C LEU A 39 25.66 10.72 -1.68
N SER A 40 25.32 9.58 -2.28
CA SER A 40 26.15 8.37 -2.21
C SER A 40 26.53 7.88 -3.61
N VAL A 41 27.65 7.14 -3.68
CA VAL A 41 28.20 6.58 -4.92
C VAL A 41 28.39 5.09 -4.73
N VAL A 42 27.69 4.32 -5.55
CA VAL A 42 27.78 2.87 -5.61
C VAL A 42 28.40 2.50 -6.95
N GLU A 43 29.41 1.63 -6.93
CA GLU A 43 29.99 1.04 -8.12
C GLU A 43 29.49 -0.39 -8.26
N GLN A 44 29.12 -0.78 -9.47
CA GLN A 44 28.52 -2.07 -9.74
C GLN A 44 29.21 -2.76 -10.90
N ARG A 45 29.51 -4.05 -10.71
CA ARG A 45 29.98 -4.95 -11.75
C ARG A 45 29.04 -6.14 -11.82
N ALA A 46 28.60 -6.48 -13.03
CA ALA A 46 27.65 -7.57 -13.19
C ALA A 46 27.76 -8.24 -14.57
N ARG A 47 27.16 -9.43 -14.69
CA ARG A 47 27.06 -10.20 -15.95
C ARG A 47 25.72 -9.92 -16.64
N ARG A 48 25.62 -10.34 -17.91
CA ARG A 48 24.35 -10.41 -18.64
C ARG A 48 23.22 -10.98 -17.78
N GLY A 49 22.07 -10.32 -17.81
CA GLY A 49 20.87 -10.75 -17.08
C GLY A 49 20.82 -10.30 -15.63
N TYR A 50 21.86 -9.63 -15.12
CA TYR A 50 21.71 -8.83 -13.91
C TYR A 50 20.73 -7.70 -14.20
N ALA A 51 19.67 -7.63 -13.41
CA ALA A 51 18.65 -6.60 -13.54
C ALA A 51 18.22 -6.13 -12.15
N THR A 52 17.89 -4.85 -12.05
CA THR A 52 17.09 -4.38 -10.91
C THR A 52 15.64 -4.76 -11.16
N PRO A 53 14.91 -5.25 -10.16
CA PRO A 53 13.45 -5.26 -10.24
C PRO A 53 12.98 -3.83 -10.51
N PRO A 54 11.90 -3.60 -11.28
CA PRO A 54 11.40 -2.25 -11.49
C PRO A 54 11.10 -1.59 -10.13
N HIS A 55 11.33 -0.29 -9.96
CA HIS A 55 11.11 0.38 -8.68
C HIS A 55 10.86 1.88 -8.86
N VAL A 56 10.41 2.54 -7.80
CA VAL A 56 10.26 4.00 -7.74
C VAL A 56 10.73 4.54 -6.40
N HIS A 57 11.49 5.63 -6.43
CA HIS A 57 11.92 6.36 -5.23
C HIS A 57 10.99 7.53 -4.93
N SER A 58 10.70 7.75 -3.65
CA SER A 58 9.97 8.93 -3.16
C SER A 58 10.91 10.08 -2.79
N ARG A 59 12.19 9.80 -2.55
CA ARG A 59 13.17 10.78 -2.05
C ARG A 59 14.39 10.92 -2.94
N GLU A 60 14.90 9.84 -3.52
CA GLU A 60 16.17 9.85 -4.26
C GLU A 60 15.95 9.95 -5.77
N ASP A 61 16.74 10.80 -6.41
CA ASP A 61 17.05 10.65 -7.83
C ASP A 61 18.27 9.73 -7.96
N GLU A 62 18.29 8.92 -9.01
CA GLU A 62 19.44 8.07 -9.35
C GLU A 62 20.09 8.52 -10.66
N THR A 63 21.41 8.42 -10.76
CA THR A 63 22.14 8.62 -12.02
C THR A 63 23.02 7.42 -12.29
N LEU A 64 22.82 6.78 -13.44
CA LEU A 64 23.68 5.70 -13.93
C LEU A 64 24.75 6.29 -14.84
N VAL A 65 26.01 5.91 -14.64
CA VAL A 65 27.14 6.25 -15.50
C VAL A 65 27.85 4.96 -15.91
N VAL A 66 27.78 4.61 -17.19
CA VAL A 66 28.37 3.36 -17.70
C VAL A 66 29.84 3.57 -18.00
N LEU A 67 30.70 2.78 -17.37
CA LEU A 67 32.15 2.82 -17.55
C LEU A 67 32.61 1.80 -18.60
N ASP A 68 31.97 0.63 -18.63
CA ASP A 68 32.21 -0.44 -19.61
C ASP A 68 30.94 -1.29 -19.79
N GLY A 69 30.74 -1.86 -20.98
CA GLY A 69 29.56 -2.67 -21.32
C GLY A 69 28.33 -1.84 -21.72
N GLU A 70 27.15 -2.48 -21.65
CA GLU A 70 25.86 -1.90 -22.06
C GLU A 70 24.75 -2.25 -21.07
N LEU A 71 23.91 -1.25 -20.75
CA LEU A 71 22.70 -1.40 -19.95
C LEU A 71 21.47 -1.03 -20.77
N GLU A 72 20.44 -1.87 -20.78
CA GLU A 72 19.11 -1.43 -21.17
C GLU A 72 18.43 -0.77 -19.98
N TYR A 73 17.77 0.38 -20.17
CA TYR A 73 17.01 1.06 -19.14
C TYR A 73 15.58 1.31 -19.57
N THR A 74 14.70 1.44 -18.59
CA THR A 74 13.34 1.98 -18.76
C THR A 74 13.06 2.98 -17.64
N VAL A 75 12.55 4.16 -17.99
CA VAL A 75 12.18 5.25 -17.07
C VAL A 75 10.85 5.83 -17.52
N GLY A 76 9.79 5.53 -16.78
CA GLY A 76 8.42 5.78 -17.22
C GLY A 76 8.16 5.09 -18.56
N GLU A 77 7.74 5.87 -19.56
CA GLU A 77 7.47 5.36 -20.91
C GLU A 77 8.70 5.32 -21.82
N ARG A 78 9.86 5.80 -21.34
CA ARG A 78 11.08 5.90 -22.15
C ARG A 78 11.97 4.70 -21.89
N SER A 79 12.47 4.08 -22.95
CA SER A 79 13.48 3.03 -22.89
C SER A 79 14.65 3.31 -23.83
N GLY A 80 15.78 2.69 -23.58
CA GLY A 80 16.98 2.84 -24.39
C GLY A 80 18.13 1.99 -23.90
N VAL A 81 19.27 2.12 -24.58
CA VAL A 81 20.52 1.45 -24.21
C VAL A 81 21.56 2.50 -23.87
N LEU A 82 22.18 2.37 -22.70
CA LEU A 82 23.37 3.11 -22.29
C LEU A 82 24.61 2.29 -22.61
N ARG A 83 25.59 2.90 -23.25
CA ARG A 83 26.90 2.33 -23.57
C ARG A 83 28.00 3.00 -22.75
N ALA A 84 29.19 2.40 -22.74
CA ALA A 84 30.36 2.97 -22.11
C ALA A 84 30.58 4.46 -22.46
N GLY A 85 30.70 5.29 -21.43
CA GLY A 85 30.81 6.75 -21.54
C GLY A 85 29.47 7.50 -21.47
N GLU A 86 28.33 6.81 -21.53
CA GLU A 86 27.00 7.41 -21.46
C GLU A 86 26.42 7.35 -20.04
N SER A 87 25.40 8.19 -19.80
CA SER A 87 24.71 8.27 -18.51
C SER A 87 23.21 8.46 -18.67
N ALA A 88 22.42 7.95 -17.73
CA ALA A 88 21.00 8.24 -17.60
C ALA A 88 20.68 8.84 -16.22
N PHE A 89 19.76 9.80 -16.22
CA PHE A 89 19.15 10.33 -15.01
C PHE A 89 17.77 9.70 -14.80
N LEU A 90 17.57 9.08 -13.64
CA LEU A 90 16.34 8.40 -13.23
C LEU A 90 15.69 9.25 -12.12
N PRO A 91 14.69 10.09 -12.45
CA PRO A 91 14.10 10.98 -11.48
C PRO A 91 13.27 10.22 -10.45
N ARG A 92 13.25 10.73 -9.22
CA ARG A 92 12.30 10.34 -8.18
C ARG A 92 10.86 10.47 -8.69
N HIS A 93 9.95 9.71 -8.09
CA HIS A 93 8.53 9.59 -8.47
C HIS A 93 8.26 9.04 -9.87
N GLN A 94 9.30 8.65 -10.62
CA GLN A 94 9.17 7.97 -11.89
C GLN A 94 9.66 6.53 -11.75
N ALA A 95 8.80 5.55 -12.04
CA ALA A 95 9.19 4.15 -12.06
C ALA A 95 10.32 3.90 -13.08
N HIS A 96 11.33 3.14 -12.68
CA HIS A 96 12.46 2.80 -13.52
C HIS A 96 13.02 1.40 -13.25
N ARG A 97 13.80 0.88 -14.20
CA ARG A 97 14.57 -0.35 -14.10
C ARG A 97 15.75 -0.30 -15.07
N PHE A 98 16.76 -1.13 -14.83
CA PHE A 98 17.79 -1.42 -15.82
C PHE A 98 18.24 -2.88 -15.79
N GLU A 99 18.78 -3.34 -16.91
CA GLU A 99 19.32 -4.69 -17.11
C GLU A 99 20.67 -4.61 -17.84
N VAL A 100 21.62 -5.47 -17.44
CA VAL A 100 22.87 -5.67 -18.17
C VAL A 100 22.62 -6.53 -19.41
N ILE A 101 22.76 -5.91 -20.58
CA ILE A 101 22.54 -6.57 -21.87
C ILE A 101 23.83 -6.91 -22.63
N SER A 102 25.00 -6.50 -22.15
CA SER A 102 26.30 -6.98 -22.63
C SER A 102 26.75 -8.23 -21.86
N GLU A 103 27.87 -8.87 -22.26
CA GLU A 103 28.42 -10.02 -21.48
C GLU A 103 28.69 -9.64 -20.03
N ARG A 104 29.27 -8.44 -19.83
CA ARG A 104 29.53 -7.80 -18.54
C ARG A 104 29.32 -6.30 -18.66
N ALA A 105 28.96 -5.66 -17.56
CA ALA A 105 28.94 -4.21 -17.46
C ALA A 105 29.59 -3.75 -16.15
N HIS A 106 30.16 -2.55 -16.20
CA HIS A 106 30.74 -1.84 -15.07
C HIS A 106 30.21 -0.41 -15.10
N TYR A 107 29.55 0.01 -14.03
CA TYR A 107 28.89 1.31 -13.97
C TYR A 107 28.89 1.88 -12.56
N LEU A 108 28.67 3.19 -12.47
CA LEU A 108 28.40 3.89 -11.23
C LEU A 108 26.91 4.21 -11.14
N MET A 109 26.39 4.15 -9.92
CA MET A 109 25.08 4.62 -9.53
C MET A 109 25.27 5.69 -8.46
N LEU A 110 24.84 6.91 -8.79
CA LEU A 110 24.86 8.05 -7.87
C LEU A 110 23.45 8.24 -7.34
N ILE A 111 23.32 8.36 -6.03
CA ILE A 111 22.03 8.48 -5.35
C ILE A 111 22.00 9.83 -4.65
N THR A 112 20.99 10.65 -4.97
CA THR A 112 20.87 12.03 -4.47
C THR A 112 19.46 12.33 -3.97
N PRO A 113 19.27 12.74 -2.71
CA PRO A 113 20.25 12.75 -1.61
C PRO A 113 20.72 11.32 -1.23
N GLY A 114 21.86 11.20 -0.56
CA GLY A 114 22.37 9.90 -0.09
C GLY A 114 21.49 9.26 1.00
N GLY A 115 21.76 7.99 1.32
CA GLY A 115 21.18 7.26 2.46
C GLY A 115 20.50 5.96 2.04
N PHE A 116 20.10 5.85 0.76
CA PHE A 116 19.51 4.62 0.23
C PHE A 116 20.52 3.48 0.11
N GLU A 117 21.82 3.77 -0.01
CA GLU A 117 22.85 2.75 -0.15
C GLU A 117 22.93 1.80 1.05
N GLU A 118 22.49 2.24 2.23
CA GLU A 118 22.38 1.41 3.43
C GLU A 118 21.46 0.21 3.21
N MET A 119 20.43 0.33 2.36
CA MET A 119 19.56 -0.78 1.99
C MET A 119 20.39 -1.94 1.45
N PHE A 120 21.28 -1.67 0.49
CA PHE A 120 22.15 -2.70 -0.08
C PHE A 120 23.04 -3.32 0.97
N GLN A 121 23.59 -2.51 1.89
CA GLN A 121 24.49 -2.99 2.93
C GLN A 121 23.79 -3.91 3.94
N VAL A 122 22.49 -3.74 4.15
CA VAL A 122 21.65 -4.56 5.05
C VAL A 122 21.19 -5.85 4.37
N VAL A 123 20.77 -5.77 3.10
CA VAL A 123 20.10 -6.89 2.39
C VAL A 123 21.05 -7.71 1.52
N SER A 124 22.35 -7.43 1.55
CA SER A 124 23.33 -8.13 0.73
C SER A 124 24.36 -8.84 1.58
N SER A 125 24.92 -9.90 1.02
CA SER A 125 26.02 -10.62 1.69
C SER A 125 27.31 -9.83 1.51
N PRO A 126 28.16 -9.68 2.56
CA PRO A 126 29.49 -9.11 2.38
C PRO A 126 30.29 -9.91 1.34
N ALA A 127 30.86 -9.23 0.36
CA ALA A 127 31.76 -9.87 -0.60
C ALA A 127 33.13 -10.10 0.06
N ALA A 128 33.52 -11.37 0.21
CA ALA A 128 34.81 -11.73 0.80
C ALA A 128 35.99 -11.35 -0.12
N GLU A 129 35.73 -11.25 -1.43
CA GLU A 129 36.72 -10.96 -2.46
C GLU A 129 36.14 -9.97 -3.49
N GLU A 130 36.99 -9.15 -4.11
CA GLU A 130 36.58 -8.21 -5.18
C GLU A 130 36.41 -8.95 -6.52
N ARG A 131 35.48 -9.89 -6.55
CA ARG A 131 35.05 -10.63 -7.74
C ARG A 131 33.53 -10.79 -7.76
N LEU A 132 33.01 -11.06 -8.96
CA LEU A 132 31.62 -11.49 -9.11
C LEU A 132 31.38 -12.78 -8.31
N PRO A 133 30.18 -12.96 -7.71
CA PRO A 133 29.84 -14.20 -7.04
C PRO A 133 29.81 -15.35 -8.05
N SER A 134 30.26 -16.52 -7.61
CA SER A 134 30.15 -17.82 -8.25
C SER A 134 28.90 -18.55 -7.76
N ALA A 135 28.59 -19.71 -8.34
CA ALA A 135 27.46 -20.52 -7.91
C ALA A 135 27.64 -21.10 -6.48
N GLU A 136 28.87 -21.16 -5.98
CA GLU A 136 29.20 -21.70 -4.65
C GLU A 136 29.13 -20.62 -3.55
N ASP A 137 29.10 -19.34 -3.93
CA ASP A 137 29.02 -18.25 -2.96
C ASP A 137 27.61 -18.14 -2.38
N VAL A 138 27.52 -18.27 -1.06
CA VAL A 138 26.27 -18.19 -0.31
C VAL A 138 25.74 -16.75 -0.33
N GLN A 139 24.57 -16.54 -0.95
CA GLN A 139 23.85 -15.25 -0.97
C GLN A 139 22.68 -15.25 0.01
N THR A 140 22.96 -15.51 1.30
CA THR A 140 21.95 -15.69 2.36
C THR A 140 21.05 -14.50 2.61
N HIS A 141 21.41 -13.30 2.15
CA HIS A 141 20.78 -12.05 2.59
C HIS A 141 19.85 -11.40 1.56
N THR A 142 19.90 -11.80 0.28
CA THR A 142 19.05 -11.20 -0.76
C THR A 142 17.65 -11.84 -0.78
N ASP A 143 17.01 -11.93 0.38
CA ASP A 143 15.61 -12.33 0.49
C ASP A 143 14.74 -11.22 -0.14
N PRO A 144 13.93 -11.53 -1.18
CA PRO A 144 13.08 -10.53 -1.83
C PRO A 144 12.13 -9.79 -0.88
N ALA A 145 11.65 -10.45 0.19
CA ALA A 145 10.75 -9.84 1.17
C ALA A 145 11.50 -8.85 2.08
N VAL A 146 12.72 -9.19 2.51
CA VAL A 146 13.58 -8.29 3.29
C VAL A 146 14.01 -7.10 2.45
N MET A 147 14.40 -7.34 1.19
CA MET A 147 14.75 -6.28 0.24
C MET A 147 13.59 -5.30 0.02
N ALA A 148 12.36 -5.80 -0.17
CA ALA A 148 11.18 -4.95 -0.30
C ALA A 148 10.91 -4.13 0.96
N ALA A 149 11.00 -4.75 2.15
CA ALA A 149 10.77 -4.06 3.42
C ALA A 149 11.81 -2.96 3.69
N GLU A 150 13.10 -3.25 3.49
CA GLU A 150 14.19 -2.26 3.66
C GLU A 150 14.12 -1.14 2.63
N SER A 151 13.72 -1.45 1.39
CA SER A 151 13.48 -0.43 0.37
C SER A 151 12.34 0.50 0.78
N ALA A 152 11.21 -0.06 1.23
CA ALA A 152 10.04 0.71 1.66
C ALA A 152 10.35 1.61 2.87
N PHE A 153 11.07 1.08 3.86
CA PHE A 153 11.52 1.86 5.02
C PHE A 153 12.35 3.08 4.62
N ARG A 154 13.03 3.02 3.48
CA ARG A 154 13.92 4.06 2.94
C ARG A 154 13.29 4.85 1.80
N GLY A 155 11.98 4.70 1.60
CA GLY A 155 11.23 5.51 0.64
C GLY A 155 11.30 5.03 -0.80
N ALA A 156 11.61 3.76 -1.08
CA ALA A 156 11.51 3.16 -2.40
C ALA A 156 10.52 1.98 -2.45
N THR A 157 9.75 1.88 -3.52
CA THR A 157 8.84 0.75 -3.77
C THR A 157 9.40 -0.09 -4.91
N VAL A 158 9.66 -1.38 -4.65
CA VAL A 158 10.13 -2.37 -5.66
C VAL A 158 8.93 -3.06 -6.30
N PHE A 159 9.03 -3.48 -7.56
CA PHE A 159 7.99 -4.10 -8.39
C PHE A 159 8.32 -5.55 -8.86
N ARG A 160 7.34 -6.48 -8.92
CA ARG A 160 7.39 -7.89 -9.39
C ARG A 160 6.04 -8.18 -10.04
N ASP A 161 6.09 -8.84 -11.18
CA ASP A 161 4.94 -9.34 -11.92
C ASP A 161 5.10 -10.88 -12.09
N ASP A 162 4.46 -11.69 -11.23
CA ASP A 162 4.41 -13.17 -11.36
C ASP A 162 3.02 -13.76 -10.98
N PRO A 163 2.22 -14.20 -11.97
CA PRO A 163 0.92 -14.84 -11.77
C PRO A 163 0.92 -16.18 -11.00
N ALA A 164 2.02 -16.95 -11.01
CA ALA A 164 2.09 -18.26 -10.33
C ALA A 164 2.33 -18.11 -8.83
N GLU A 165 3.14 -17.14 -8.42
CA GLU A 165 3.25 -16.72 -7.02
C GLU A 165 1.94 -16.12 -6.52
N ARG A 166 1.23 -15.32 -7.34
CA ARG A 166 -0.13 -14.82 -7.02
C ARG A 166 -1.11 -15.96 -6.70
N ALA A 167 -1.14 -17.01 -7.53
CA ALA A 167 -2.01 -18.16 -7.29
C ALA A 167 -1.65 -18.93 -6.00
N ARG A 168 -0.35 -19.12 -5.73
CA ARG A 168 0.13 -19.69 -4.46
C ARG A 168 -0.18 -18.80 -3.25
N HIS A 169 -0.16 -17.48 -3.43
CA HIS A 169 -0.43 -16.49 -2.39
C HIS A 169 -1.91 -16.47 -1.99
N LEU A 170 -2.82 -16.43 -2.95
CA LEU A 170 -4.27 -16.55 -2.70
C LEU A 170 -4.60 -17.88 -1.99
N HIS A 171 -3.89 -18.95 -2.35
CA HIS A 171 -4.01 -20.24 -1.66
C HIS A 171 -3.50 -20.18 -0.20
N LEU A 172 -2.43 -19.44 0.10
CA LEU A 172 -1.91 -19.26 1.47
C LEU A 172 -2.83 -18.38 2.35
N LEU A 173 -3.44 -17.34 1.78
CA LEU A 173 -4.47 -16.54 2.47
C LEU A 173 -5.72 -17.36 2.79
N ALA A 174 -6.07 -18.32 1.93
CA ALA A 174 -7.16 -19.25 2.17
C ALA A 174 -6.82 -20.34 3.22
N THR A 175 -5.53 -20.55 3.56
CA THR A 175 -5.09 -21.71 4.36
C THR A 175 -4.34 -21.37 5.66
N SER A 176 -3.74 -20.18 5.81
CA SER A 176 -2.98 -19.80 7.01
C SER A 176 -3.89 -19.41 8.18
N VAL A 177 -3.57 -19.81 9.41
CA VAL A 177 -4.43 -19.60 10.59
C VAL A 177 -3.93 -18.38 11.35
N GLY A 178 -4.71 -17.29 11.38
CA GLY A 178 -4.44 -16.13 12.23
C GLY A 178 -4.73 -14.78 11.58
N THR A 179 -5.53 -13.97 12.27
CA THR A 179 -5.88 -12.60 11.87
C THR A 179 -4.65 -11.69 11.69
N ALA A 180 -3.69 -11.72 12.62
CA ALA A 180 -2.50 -10.85 12.57
C ALA A 180 -1.55 -11.22 11.41
N ASP A 181 -1.37 -12.51 11.15
CA ASP A 181 -0.51 -12.99 10.06
C ASP A 181 -1.11 -12.68 8.70
N SER A 182 -2.43 -12.77 8.56
CA SER A 182 -3.16 -12.41 7.34
C SER A 182 -3.01 -10.92 6.99
N TYR A 183 -3.12 -10.01 7.97
CA TYR A 183 -2.91 -8.57 7.70
C TYR A 183 -1.45 -8.20 7.51
N ARG A 184 -0.51 -8.86 8.21
CA ARG A 184 0.92 -8.67 7.94
C ARG A 184 1.25 -9.08 6.51
N TYR A 185 0.65 -10.17 6.03
CA TYR A 185 0.86 -10.67 4.68
C TYR A 185 0.18 -9.80 3.60
N LEU A 186 -1.03 -9.28 3.85
CA LEU A 186 -1.65 -8.25 2.99
C LEU A 186 -0.82 -6.96 2.94
N ALA A 187 -0.24 -6.53 4.07
CA ALA A 187 0.67 -5.40 4.11
C ALA A 187 1.94 -5.66 3.28
N HIS A 188 2.46 -6.89 3.28
CA HIS A 188 3.55 -7.31 2.38
C HIS A 188 3.14 -7.34 0.91
N LEU A 189 1.87 -7.62 0.58
CA LEU A 189 1.35 -7.54 -0.79
C LEU A 189 1.25 -6.08 -1.27
N VAL A 190 0.79 -5.18 -0.40
CA VAL A 190 0.69 -3.73 -0.66
C VAL A 190 2.07 -3.06 -0.75
N ALA A 191 2.99 -3.45 0.14
CA ALA A 191 4.40 -3.04 0.08
C ALA A 191 5.18 -3.81 -1.00
N GLY A 192 4.54 -4.81 -1.58
CA GLY A 192 5.03 -5.66 -2.63
C GLY A 192 4.75 -5.07 -4.01
N PRO A 193 4.98 -5.85 -5.05
CA PRO A 193 5.72 -5.28 -6.14
C PRO A 193 4.83 -5.18 -7.40
N THR A 194 3.52 -5.34 -7.24
CA THR A 194 2.53 -4.36 -7.70
C THR A 194 1.28 -4.63 -6.86
N PRO A 195 0.77 -3.72 -6.01
CA PRO A 195 -0.64 -3.76 -5.72
C PRO A 195 -1.33 -3.11 -6.91
N VAL A 196 -1.77 -3.92 -7.87
CA VAL A 196 -2.94 -3.46 -8.60
C VAL A 196 -4.03 -3.41 -7.53
N PRO A 197 -4.80 -2.32 -7.38
CA PRO A 197 -5.87 -2.27 -6.38
C PRO A 197 -6.78 -3.50 -6.41
N ALA A 198 -6.93 -4.12 -7.59
CA ALA A 198 -7.58 -5.41 -7.79
C ALA A 198 -7.00 -6.57 -6.95
N ASP A 199 -5.68 -6.69 -6.81
CA ASP A 199 -5.04 -7.79 -6.07
C ASP A 199 -5.18 -7.60 -4.55
N VAL A 200 -5.13 -6.35 -4.10
CA VAL A 200 -5.41 -5.99 -2.70
C VAL A 200 -6.88 -6.28 -2.39
N ILE A 201 -7.80 -5.91 -3.29
CA ILE A 201 -9.23 -6.21 -3.16
C ILE A 201 -9.45 -7.71 -3.13
N ASP A 202 -8.87 -8.49 -4.05
CA ASP A 202 -8.97 -9.95 -4.09
C ASP A 202 -8.50 -10.58 -2.76
N GLY A 203 -7.33 -10.16 -2.26
CA GLY A 203 -6.79 -10.64 -0.99
C GLY A 203 -7.68 -10.29 0.21
N LEU A 204 -8.25 -9.08 0.24
CA LEU A 204 -9.18 -8.66 1.27
C LEU A 204 -10.53 -9.39 1.20
N VAL A 205 -11.03 -9.69 0.00
CA VAL A 205 -12.25 -10.50 -0.19
C VAL A 205 -12.02 -11.92 0.33
N VAL A 206 -10.88 -12.54 0.00
CA VAL A 206 -10.53 -13.87 0.55
C VAL A 206 -10.42 -13.82 2.07
N ALA A 207 -9.80 -12.78 2.65
CA ALA A 207 -9.74 -12.63 4.10
C ALA A 207 -11.14 -12.46 4.71
N ALA A 208 -12.02 -11.67 4.09
CA ALA A 208 -13.40 -11.47 4.54
C ALA A 208 -14.21 -12.76 4.54
N GLN A 209 -13.97 -13.67 3.58
CA GLN A 209 -14.63 -14.97 3.53
C GLN A 209 -14.28 -15.90 4.71
N ARG A 210 -13.22 -15.58 5.47
CA ARG A 210 -12.78 -16.34 6.65
C ARG A 210 -13.35 -15.82 7.97
N ILE A 211 -14.19 -14.78 7.92
CA ILE A 211 -14.90 -14.26 9.08
C ILE A 211 -15.71 -15.32 9.85
N PRO A 212 -16.36 -16.31 9.19
CA PRO A 212 -17.03 -17.39 9.91
C PRO A 212 -16.09 -18.23 10.80
N ASP A 213 -14.81 -18.33 10.42
CA ASP A 213 -13.80 -19.08 11.17
C ASP A 213 -13.16 -18.23 12.29
N ASP A 214 -12.91 -16.95 12.02
CA ASP A 214 -12.34 -16.00 12.98
C ASP A 214 -12.90 -14.58 12.73
N PRO A 215 -13.73 -14.04 13.67
CA PRO A 215 -14.27 -12.68 13.58
C PRO A 215 -13.20 -11.58 13.52
N GLY A 216 -11.95 -11.85 13.87
CA GLY A 216 -10.83 -10.92 13.72
C GLY A 216 -10.58 -10.50 12.27
N HIS A 217 -10.99 -11.31 11.29
CA HIS A 217 -10.94 -10.96 9.87
C HIS A 217 -11.91 -9.83 9.46
N ALA A 218 -12.75 -9.32 10.37
CA ALA A 218 -13.61 -8.16 10.13
C ALA A 218 -12.84 -6.91 9.69
N ARG A 219 -11.56 -6.76 10.03
CA ARG A 219 -10.71 -5.65 9.55
C ARG A 219 -10.55 -5.64 8.02
N ALA A 220 -10.81 -6.76 7.33
CA ALA A 220 -10.76 -6.82 5.88
C ALA A 220 -11.91 -6.02 5.27
N LEU A 221 -13.09 -6.05 5.90
CA LEU A 221 -14.24 -5.24 5.51
C LEU A 221 -13.95 -3.74 5.67
N ILE A 222 -13.24 -3.36 6.75
CA ILE A 222 -12.83 -1.96 6.98
C ILE A 222 -11.89 -1.48 5.88
N LEU A 223 -10.85 -2.27 5.56
CA LEU A 223 -9.90 -1.91 4.51
C LEU A 223 -10.57 -1.85 3.12
N LEU A 224 -11.54 -2.72 2.85
CA LEU A 224 -12.36 -2.63 1.63
C LEU A 224 -13.21 -1.34 1.61
N GLY A 225 -13.72 -0.88 2.76
CA GLY A 225 -14.47 0.37 2.86
C GLY A 225 -13.60 1.58 2.52
N ILE A 226 -12.37 1.63 3.06
CA ILE A 226 -11.40 2.67 2.72
C ILE A 226 -11.09 2.66 1.21
N LEU A 227 -10.90 1.46 0.63
CA LEU A 227 -10.66 1.34 -0.81
C LEU A 227 -11.87 1.77 -1.65
N ALA A 228 -13.09 1.54 -1.17
CA ALA A 228 -14.32 1.92 -1.87
C ALA A 228 -14.40 3.44 -2.13
N GLU A 229 -13.78 4.28 -1.29
CA GLU A 229 -13.76 5.74 -1.50
C GLU A 229 -13.06 6.16 -2.79
N SER A 230 -12.11 5.36 -3.28
CA SER A 230 -11.35 5.65 -4.51
C SER A 230 -11.52 4.61 -5.61
N ARG A 231 -12.11 3.45 -5.29
CA ARG A 231 -12.20 2.26 -6.15
C ARG A 231 -13.54 1.53 -6.02
N ALA A 232 -14.64 2.27 -5.83
CA ALA A 232 -15.99 1.71 -5.68
C ALA A 232 -16.34 0.74 -6.82
N GLU A 233 -15.92 1.03 -8.05
CA GLU A 233 -16.15 0.23 -9.24
C GLU A 233 -15.52 -1.18 -9.18
N ALA A 234 -14.43 -1.33 -8.42
CA ALA A 234 -13.74 -2.60 -8.25
C ALA A 234 -14.25 -3.37 -7.02
N VAL A 235 -14.69 -2.66 -5.97
CA VAL A 235 -15.17 -3.27 -4.72
C VAL A 235 -16.64 -3.70 -4.81
N SER A 236 -17.53 -2.87 -5.40
CA SER A 236 -18.98 -3.13 -5.45
C SER A 236 -19.33 -4.52 -6.01
N PRO A 237 -18.72 -5.00 -7.12
CA PRO A 237 -19.02 -6.33 -7.67
C PRO A 237 -18.70 -7.49 -6.73
N ARG A 238 -17.86 -7.27 -5.71
CA ARG A 238 -17.43 -8.30 -4.74
C ARG A 238 -18.30 -8.36 -3.49
N ILE A 239 -19.16 -7.37 -3.26
CA ILE A 239 -20.06 -7.35 -2.09
C ILE A 239 -20.98 -8.58 -2.02
N PRO A 240 -21.64 -9.04 -3.11
CA PRO A 240 -22.47 -10.24 -3.04
C PRO A 240 -21.70 -11.50 -2.62
N GLU A 241 -20.44 -11.64 -3.05
CA GLU A 241 -19.57 -12.75 -2.68
C GLU A 241 -19.24 -12.73 -1.17
N ILE A 242 -18.95 -11.55 -0.61
CA ILE A 242 -18.71 -11.38 0.83
C ILE A 242 -19.98 -11.73 1.61
N LEU A 243 -21.13 -11.16 1.23
CA LEU A 243 -22.42 -11.40 1.92
C LEU A 243 -22.79 -12.89 1.92
N ALA A 244 -22.54 -13.61 0.82
CA ALA A 244 -22.82 -15.04 0.72
C ALA A 244 -21.98 -15.92 1.67
N SER A 245 -20.83 -15.42 2.13
CA SER A 245 -19.98 -16.13 3.10
C SER A 245 -20.41 -15.94 4.56
N LEU A 246 -21.28 -14.95 4.83
CA LEU A 246 -21.66 -14.56 6.18
C LEU A 246 -22.94 -15.28 6.63
N GLY A 247 -22.99 -15.63 7.92
CA GLY A 247 -24.16 -16.22 8.55
C GLY A 247 -25.25 -15.17 8.88
N PRO A 248 -26.47 -15.61 9.23
CA PRO A 248 -27.60 -14.72 9.55
C PRO A 248 -27.46 -13.99 10.90
N SER A 249 -26.45 -14.33 11.69
CA SER A 249 -26.14 -13.71 12.98
C SER A 249 -24.65 -13.38 13.00
N LEU A 250 -24.33 -12.11 13.23
CA LEU A 250 -22.97 -11.58 13.13
C LEU A 250 -22.47 -11.11 14.50
N PRO A 251 -21.22 -11.40 14.87
CA PRO A 251 -20.56 -10.71 15.97
C PRO A 251 -20.58 -9.20 15.76
N ALA A 252 -20.68 -8.42 16.84
CA ALA A 252 -20.77 -6.95 16.75
C ALA A 252 -19.60 -6.32 15.96
N THR A 253 -18.39 -6.89 16.08
CA THR A 253 -17.20 -6.46 15.31
C THR A 253 -17.41 -6.60 13.81
N VAL A 254 -17.97 -7.73 13.37
CA VAL A 254 -18.27 -8.02 11.97
C VAL A 254 -19.42 -7.13 11.47
N ALA A 255 -20.49 -7.01 12.26
CA ALA A 255 -21.65 -6.21 11.89
C ALA A 255 -21.29 -4.73 11.67
N LEU A 256 -20.50 -4.13 12.57
CA LEU A 256 -20.05 -2.75 12.44
C LEU A 256 -19.12 -2.53 11.23
N ALA A 257 -18.19 -3.47 11.02
CA ALA A 257 -17.28 -3.41 9.87
C ALA A 257 -18.02 -3.58 8.53
N LEU A 258 -19.01 -4.48 8.48
CA LEU A 258 -19.86 -4.67 7.32
C LEU A 258 -20.77 -3.46 7.08
N ALA A 259 -21.29 -2.83 8.13
CA ALA A 259 -22.09 -1.62 8.02
C ALA A 259 -21.28 -0.48 7.38
N TYR A 260 -20.02 -0.29 7.81
CA TYR A 260 -19.13 0.71 7.19
C TYR A 260 -18.89 0.41 5.71
N LEU A 261 -18.47 -0.81 5.36
CA LEU A 261 -18.25 -1.19 3.95
C LEU A 261 -19.53 -1.03 3.11
N GLY A 262 -20.65 -1.54 3.61
CA GLY A 262 -21.92 -1.55 2.90
C GLY A 262 -22.50 -0.16 2.66
N ALA A 263 -22.22 0.81 3.54
CA ALA A 263 -22.69 2.19 3.41
C ALA A 263 -22.22 2.89 2.12
N HIS A 264 -21.20 2.38 1.44
CA HIS A 264 -20.74 2.90 0.15
C HIS A 264 -21.61 2.43 -1.04
N PHE A 265 -22.44 1.40 -0.89
CA PHE A 265 -23.06 0.69 -2.02
C PHE A 265 -24.59 0.55 -1.89
N ARG A 266 -25.32 1.59 -2.34
CA ARG A 266 -26.79 1.66 -2.27
C ARG A 266 -27.50 0.54 -3.05
N GLU A 267 -26.87 0.05 -4.11
CA GLU A 267 -27.35 -1.06 -4.92
C GLU A 267 -27.53 -2.37 -4.15
N HIS A 268 -26.82 -2.53 -3.02
CA HIS A 268 -26.90 -3.71 -2.14
C HIS A 268 -27.75 -3.47 -0.89
N SER A 269 -28.45 -2.32 -0.81
CA SER A 269 -29.17 -1.86 0.38
C SER A 269 -30.14 -2.87 0.97
N ALA A 270 -30.97 -3.52 0.17
CA ALA A 270 -31.96 -4.48 0.67
C ALA A 270 -31.31 -5.66 1.42
N ALA A 271 -30.22 -6.22 0.88
CA ALA A 271 -29.51 -7.32 1.50
C ALA A 271 -28.75 -6.88 2.77
N LEU A 272 -28.15 -5.68 2.72
CA LEU A 272 -27.42 -5.12 3.86
C LEU A 272 -28.36 -4.80 5.03
N LEU A 273 -29.50 -4.16 4.78
CA LEU A 273 -30.45 -3.78 5.82
C LEU A 273 -31.10 -4.99 6.49
N ASP A 274 -31.42 -6.04 5.73
CA ASP A 274 -31.95 -7.28 6.33
C ASP A 274 -30.90 -7.99 7.20
N LEU A 275 -29.66 -8.12 6.70
CA LEU A 275 -28.58 -8.79 7.42
C LEU A 275 -28.15 -8.03 8.69
N LEU A 276 -28.21 -6.70 8.66
CA LEU A 276 -27.73 -5.81 9.73
C LEU A 276 -28.86 -5.20 10.58
N ARG A 277 -30.09 -5.72 10.49
CA ARG A 277 -31.26 -5.23 11.23
C ARG A 277 -31.09 -5.20 12.76
N ASP A 278 -30.18 -6.02 13.28
CA ASP A 278 -29.91 -6.15 14.72
C ASP A 278 -28.76 -5.24 15.20
N LEU A 279 -28.26 -4.33 14.35
CA LEU A 279 -27.31 -3.29 14.75
C LEU A 279 -27.90 -2.39 15.86
N PRO A 280 -27.05 -1.79 16.72
CA PRO A 280 -27.50 -0.72 17.61
C PRO A 280 -28.28 0.35 16.83
N PRO A 281 -29.39 0.89 17.38
CA PRO A 281 -30.27 1.80 16.64
C PRO A 281 -29.54 2.99 16.00
N GLU A 282 -28.53 3.54 16.69
CA GLU A 282 -27.75 4.65 16.13
C GLU A 282 -26.86 4.24 14.95
N ASP A 283 -26.37 3.00 14.93
CA ASP A 283 -25.52 2.48 13.84
C ASP A 283 -26.38 2.06 12.64
N PHE A 284 -27.55 1.46 12.91
CA PHE A 284 -28.52 1.12 11.88
C PHE A 284 -29.04 2.37 11.15
N GLN A 285 -29.39 3.42 11.90
CA GLN A 285 -29.86 4.70 11.32
C GLN A 285 -28.80 5.35 10.41
N ARG A 286 -27.51 5.27 10.77
CA ARG A 286 -26.41 5.78 9.93
C ARG A 286 -26.29 4.99 8.63
N LEU A 287 -26.36 3.65 8.72
CA LEU A 287 -26.36 2.79 7.55
C LEU A 287 -27.56 3.10 6.63
N GLU A 288 -28.77 3.19 7.17
CA GLU A 288 -29.97 3.57 6.42
C GLU A 288 -29.80 4.92 5.72
N ARG A 289 -29.24 5.91 6.41
CA ARG A 289 -28.99 7.25 5.86
C ARG A 289 -28.00 7.24 4.70
N CYS A 290 -26.94 6.44 4.77
CA CYS A 290 -26.00 6.29 3.67
C CYS A 290 -26.63 5.56 2.48
N LEU A 291 -27.51 4.59 2.74
CA LEU A 291 -28.17 3.80 1.72
C LEU A 291 -29.37 4.49 1.05
N ALA A 292 -29.89 5.55 1.66
CA ALA A 292 -31.04 6.30 1.16
C ALA A 292 -30.74 7.09 -0.14
N THR A 293 -31.81 7.39 -0.88
CA THR A 293 -31.78 8.43 -1.91
C THR A 293 -31.68 9.80 -1.26
N VAL A 294 -31.00 10.73 -1.93
CA VAL A 294 -30.83 12.10 -1.45
C VAL A 294 -32.20 12.71 -1.13
N SER A 295 -32.36 13.14 0.11
CA SER A 295 -33.60 13.73 0.63
C SER A 295 -33.27 14.88 1.57
N PRO A 296 -33.82 16.08 1.34
CA PRO A 296 -33.69 17.19 2.27
C PRO A 296 -34.20 16.85 3.68
N ASP A 297 -35.15 15.92 3.83
CA ASP A 297 -35.76 15.56 5.12
C ASP A 297 -34.84 14.71 6.00
N LEU A 298 -33.81 14.11 5.42
CA LEU A 298 -32.85 13.25 6.13
C LEU A 298 -31.52 13.96 6.43
N ILE A 299 -31.36 15.21 6.00
CA ILE A 299 -30.17 16.03 6.33
C ILE A 299 -30.18 16.35 7.82
N GLY A 300 -29.02 16.20 8.48
CA GLY A 300 -28.86 16.44 9.92
C GLY A 300 -29.50 15.37 10.81
N ARG A 301 -30.04 14.27 10.25
CA ARG A 301 -30.80 13.24 10.98
C ARG A 301 -30.00 11.99 11.34
N SER A 302 -28.67 12.03 11.27
CA SER A 302 -27.81 10.85 11.50
C SER A 302 -26.59 11.15 12.39
N TRP A 303 -26.53 12.37 12.94
CA TRP A 303 -25.40 12.88 13.72
C TRP A 303 -25.85 13.87 14.81
N PRO A 304 -25.27 13.89 16.03
CA PRO A 304 -24.57 12.81 16.73
C PRO A 304 -25.52 11.82 17.44
N THR A 305 -26.80 12.16 17.64
CA THR A 305 -27.78 11.31 18.36
C THR A 305 -29.24 11.47 17.91
N PRO A 306 -29.66 10.89 16.77
CA PRO A 306 -31.05 10.99 16.29
C PRO A 306 -31.89 9.72 16.48
N ALA A 307 -31.33 8.57 16.83
CA ALA A 307 -32.12 7.35 17.11
C ALA A 307 -32.88 7.41 18.44
N LEU A 308 -32.48 8.33 19.34
CA LEU A 308 -33.11 8.55 20.66
C LEU A 308 -33.91 9.85 20.72
N TRP A 309 -33.91 10.65 19.65
CA TRP A 309 -34.58 11.94 19.62
C TRP A 309 -35.48 12.03 18.38
N GLU A 310 -36.74 11.70 18.58
CA GLU A 310 -37.80 11.99 17.60
C GLU A 310 -38.17 13.46 17.70
N LEU A 311 -38.14 14.16 16.56
CA LEU A 311 -38.64 15.52 16.49
C LEU A 311 -40.17 15.55 16.65
N SER A 312 -40.66 16.51 17.43
CA SER A 312 -42.07 16.87 17.46
C SER A 312 -42.54 17.42 16.11
N ALA A 313 -43.85 17.40 15.87
CA ALA A 313 -44.43 17.98 14.65
C ALA A 313 -44.10 19.47 14.47
N GLU A 314 -43.95 20.21 15.58
CA GLU A 314 -43.59 21.63 15.57
C GLU A 314 -42.12 21.85 15.16
N GLU A 315 -41.20 21.02 15.65
CA GLU A 315 -39.79 21.06 15.26
C GLU A 315 -39.61 20.65 13.78
N GLN A 316 -40.37 19.65 13.31
CA GLN A 316 -40.38 19.25 11.90
C GLN A 316 -40.88 20.37 10.99
N GLU A 317 -41.92 21.09 11.41
CA GLU A 317 -42.45 22.24 10.67
C GLU A 317 -41.45 23.41 10.65
N THR A 318 -40.82 23.70 11.79
CA THR A 318 -39.76 24.72 11.89
C THR A 318 -38.59 24.40 10.95
N ASP A 319 -38.15 23.15 10.93
CA ASP A 319 -37.08 22.69 10.04
C ASP A 319 -37.48 22.76 8.55
N ARG A 320 -38.74 22.44 8.22
CA ARG A 320 -39.27 22.59 6.86
C ARG A 320 -39.26 24.06 6.42
N GLN A 321 -39.75 24.96 7.26
CA GLN A 321 -39.76 26.40 6.99
C GLN A 321 -38.35 26.97 6.85
N TRP A 322 -37.40 26.51 7.66
CA TRP A 322 -36.00 26.92 7.53
C TRP A 322 -35.39 26.50 6.19
N ARG A 323 -35.69 25.28 5.72
CA ARG A 323 -35.25 24.78 4.41
C ARG A 323 -35.91 25.53 3.25
N GLU A 324 -37.21 25.77 3.33
CA GLU A 324 -37.97 26.53 2.31
C GLU A 324 -37.51 28.00 2.23
N SER A 325 -37.19 28.63 3.36
CA SER A 325 -36.71 30.02 3.41
C SER A 325 -35.23 30.17 3.08
N GLY A 326 -34.42 29.13 3.29
CA GLY A 326 -32.97 29.13 3.09
C GLY A 326 -32.50 29.00 1.64
N ALA A 327 -33.40 28.98 0.65
CA ALA A 327 -33.09 28.78 -0.76
C ALA A 327 -32.28 27.49 -1.04
N TRP A 328 -32.66 26.38 -0.40
CA TRP A 328 -32.03 25.07 -0.59
C TRP A 328 -32.39 24.51 -1.96
N ASP A 329 -31.65 24.91 -2.98
CA ASP A 329 -31.74 24.30 -4.29
C ASP A 329 -31.17 22.87 -4.27
N ALA A 330 -31.41 22.12 -5.34
CA ALA A 330 -30.97 20.73 -5.43
C ALA A 330 -29.44 20.59 -5.30
N ALA A 331 -28.67 21.59 -5.75
CA ALA A 331 -27.21 21.58 -5.66
C ALA A 331 -26.74 21.74 -4.20
N THR A 332 -27.36 22.64 -3.45
CA THR A 332 -27.08 22.87 -2.02
C THR A 332 -27.43 21.63 -1.20
N VAL A 333 -28.60 21.02 -1.45
CA VAL A 333 -29.01 19.77 -0.80
C VAL A 333 -28.00 18.66 -1.07
N GLN A 334 -27.55 18.51 -2.32
CA GLN A 334 -26.56 17.51 -2.70
C GLN A 334 -25.22 17.74 -1.99
N ALA A 335 -24.72 18.99 -1.98
CA ALA A 335 -23.45 19.32 -1.34
C ALA A 335 -23.45 19.04 0.16
N ILE A 336 -24.53 19.39 0.85
CA ILE A 336 -24.70 19.09 2.29
C ILE A 336 -24.79 17.58 2.50
N TRP A 337 -25.58 16.89 1.68
CA TRP A 337 -25.72 15.44 1.74
C TRP A 337 -24.38 14.71 1.63
N ASP A 338 -23.54 15.12 0.68
CA ASP A 338 -22.22 14.51 0.43
C ASP A 338 -21.24 14.79 1.58
N ALA A 339 -21.24 16.03 2.10
CA ALA A 339 -20.43 16.41 3.25
C ALA A 339 -20.81 15.61 4.51
N GLU A 340 -22.12 15.48 4.79
CA GLU A 340 -22.61 14.65 5.88
C GLU A 340 -22.28 13.18 5.69
N THR A 341 -22.44 12.65 4.48
CA THR A 341 -22.13 11.25 4.15
C THR A 341 -20.66 10.95 4.44
N THR A 342 -19.76 11.87 4.07
CA THR A 342 -18.32 11.77 4.39
C THR A 342 -18.08 11.70 5.90
N ALA A 343 -18.74 12.57 6.69
CA ALA A 343 -18.62 12.57 8.14
C ALA A 343 -19.17 11.29 8.79
N ILE A 344 -20.31 10.79 8.30
CA ILE A 344 -20.92 9.54 8.77
C ILE A 344 -20.00 8.35 8.47
N LEU A 345 -19.47 8.23 7.25
CA LEU A 345 -18.55 7.16 6.86
C LEU A 345 -17.27 7.18 7.70
N ALA A 346 -16.67 8.35 7.92
CA ALA A 346 -15.49 8.50 8.76
C ALA A 346 -15.72 7.97 10.19
N PHE A 347 -16.89 8.26 10.77
CA PHE A 347 -17.26 7.76 12.09
C PHE A 347 -17.53 6.26 12.11
N MET A 348 -18.28 5.76 11.13
CA MET A 348 -18.59 4.33 11.02
C MET A 348 -17.29 3.52 10.90
N GLY A 349 -16.35 3.96 10.06
CA GLY A 349 -15.03 3.37 9.91
C GLY A 349 -14.22 3.39 11.22
N ALA A 350 -14.12 4.55 11.87
CA ALA A 350 -13.38 4.69 13.13
C ALA A 350 -13.99 3.85 14.27
N ARG A 351 -15.32 3.79 14.37
CA ARG A 351 -16.02 2.96 15.36
C ARG A 351 -15.79 1.47 15.08
N ALA A 352 -15.89 1.03 13.83
CA ALA A 352 -15.62 -0.35 13.45
C ALA A 352 -14.17 -0.75 13.79
N ASP A 353 -13.19 0.09 13.45
CA ASP A 353 -11.77 -0.18 13.73
C ASP A 353 -11.51 -0.29 15.24
N HIS A 354 -12.03 0.64 16.05
CA HIS A 354 -11.93 0.57 17.51
C HIS A 354 -12.50 -0.72 18.10
N TYR A 355 -13.62 -1.20 17.56
CA TYR A 355 -14.22 -2.47 17.98
C TYR A 355 -13.36 -3.67 17.57
N VAL A 356 -12.82 -3.69 16.35
CA VAL A 356 -11.96 -4.78 15.90
C VAL A 356 -10.66 -4.81 16.72
N GLU A 357 -10.00 -3.68 16.93
CA GLU A 357 -8.74 -3.60 17.69
C GLU A 357 -8.88 -4.04 19.16
N ARG A 358 -10.00 -3.70 19.82
CA ARG A 358 -10.24 -4.11 21.20
C ARG A 358 -10.52 -5.59 21.37
N ASN A 359 -11.13 -6.23 20.38
CA ASN A 359 -11.51 -7.64 20.43
C ASN A 359 -10.45 -8.56 19.80
N ALA A 360 -9.51 -8.02 19.01
CA ALA A 360 -8.38 -8.77 18.44
C ALA A 360 -7.22 -9.01 19.45
N ARG A 361 -7.31 -8.50 20.68
CA ARG A 361 -6.30 -8.66 21.75
C ARG A 361 -6.58 -9.81 22.73
N VAL A 362 -7.39 -10.79 22.35
CA VAL A 362 -7.75 -11.95 23.21
C VAL A 362 -6.93 -13.17 22.85
#